data_AF-A0A4P9VN94-F1
#
_entry.id   AF-A0A4P9VN94-F1
#
_cell.length_a   1.000
_cell.length_b   1.000
_cell.length_c   1.000
_cell.angle_alpha   90.00
_cell.angle_beta   90.00
_cell.angle_gamma   90.00
#
_symmetry.space_group_name_H-M   'P 1'
#
loop_
_entity.id
_entity.type
_entity.pdbx_description
1 polymer ?
#
loop_
_entity_poly.entity_id
_entity_poly.type
_entity_poly.pdbx_seq_one_letter_code
_entity_poly.pdbx_strand_id
1 'polypeptide(L)'
;MTSSGRGSLGVAQLEQLQSDLQNALLNQDWSSVTDLDERCRHIVGTAMQQGAPADLLVALGKLLSTYQHVINACAAQKESLGAELHRLQRHQQGVAIYQQMQ
;
A
#
# COMPACT_ATOMS: atom_id res chain seq x y z
N MET A 1 1.35 -4.37 -39.53
CA MET A 1 2.24 -5.19 -38.68
C MET A 1 3.26 -4.21 -38.10
N THR A 2 3.36 -3.85 -36.81
CA THR A 2 2.87 -4.35 -35.52
C THR A 2 2.83 -3.15 -34.56
N SER A 3 1.64 -2.61 -34.22
CA SER A 3 1.49 -1.62 -33.14
C SER A 3 0.90 -2.22 -31.85
N SER A 4 0.37 -3.44 -31.89
CA SER A 4 -0.25 -4.13 -30.75
C SER A 4 0.70 -4.54 -29.61
N GLY A 5 2.03 -4.48 -29.80
CA GLY A 5 2.99 -4.96 -28.79
C GLY A 5 3.26 -4.01 -27.62
N ARG A 6 2.93 -2.71 -27.75
CA ARG A 6 3.22 -1.71 -26.70
C ARG A 6 2.12 -1.57 -25.66
N GLY A 7 0.85 -1.81 -26.03
CA GLY A 7 -0.28 -1.72 -25.11
C GLY A 7 -0.34 -2.87 -24.09
N SER A 8 0.11 -4.07 -24.45
CA SER A 8 0.05 -5.25 -23.57
C SER A 8 1.14 -5.29 -22.50
N LEU A 9 2.31 -4.72 -22.78
CA LEU A 9 3.44 -4.68 -21.83
C LEU A 9 3.11 -3.86 -20.58
N GLY A 10 2.41 -2.72 -20.73
CA GLY A 10 2.02 -1.87 -19.60
C GLY A 10 0.95 -2.50 -18.70
N VAL A 11 0.04 -3.29 -19.28
CA VAL A 11 -1.00 -3.99 -18.52
C VAL A 11 -0.39 -5.11 -17.68
N ALA A 12 0.47 -5.95 -18.26
CA ALA A 12 1.13 -7.03 -17.52
C ALA A 12 2.03 -6.51 -16.38
N GLN A 13 2.72 -5.37 -16.60
CA GLN A 13 3.52 -4.72 -15.55
C GLN A 13 2.64 -4.19 -14.40
N LEU A 14 1.47 -3.63 -14.70
CA LEU A 14 0.53 -3.18 -13.68
C LEU A 14 -0.09 -4.35 -12.90
N GLU A 15 -0.43 -5.45 -13.56
CA GLU A 15 -0.97 -6.64 -12.90
C GLU A 15 0.06 -7.28 -11.96
N GLN A 16 1.33 -7.37 -12.38
CA GLN A 16 2.41 -7.83 -11.53
C GLN A 16 2.61 -6.89 -10.33
N LEU A 17 2.64 -5.58 -10.57
CA LEU A 17 2.80 -4.59 -9.50
C LEU A 17 1.64 -4.66 -8.49
N GLN A 18 0.41 -4.91 -8.97
CA GLN A 18 -0.74 -5.10 -8.09
C GLN A 18 -0.58 -6.33 -7.20
N SER A 19 -0.09 -7.46 -7.75
CA SER A 19 0.17 -8.66 -6.96
C SER A 19 1.27 -8.44 -5.93
N ASP A 20 2.36 -7.77 -6.30
CA ASP A 20 3.46 -7.46 -5.41
C ASP A 20 3.03 -6.54 -4.27
N LEU A 21 2.21 -5.52 -4.57
CA LEU A 21 1.66 -4.59 -3.59
C LEU A 21 0.73 -5.32 -2.59
N GLN A 22 -0.11 -6.23 -3.08
CA GLN A 22 -0.97 -7.07 -2.21
C GLN A 22 -0.13 -7.95 -1.28
N ASN A 23 0.93 -8.57 -1.78
CA ASN A 23 1.83 -9.39 -0.96
C ASN A 23 2.57 -8.55 0.09
N ALA A 24 3.06 -7.37 -0.28
CA ALA A 24 3.71 -6.46 0.66
C ALA A 24 2.76 -6.00 1.78
N LEU A 25 1.49 -5.75 1.44
CA LEU A 25 0.44 -5.43 2.43
C LEU A 25 0.13 -6.59 3.37
N LEU A 26 -0.01 -7.81 2.85
CA LEU A 26 -0.24 -9.00 3.68
C LEU A 26 0.90 -9.23 4.67
N ASN A 27 2.13 -8.96 4.24
CA ASN A 27 3.33 -9.12 5.06
C ASN A 27 3.66 -7.89 5.94
N GLN A 28 2.86 -6.82 5.86
CA GLN A 28 3.11 -5.55 6.56
C GLN A 28 4.50 -4.96 6.25
N ASP A 29 5.03 -5.22 5.05
CA ASP A 29 6.32 -4.70 4.61
C ASP A 29 6.15 -3.28 4.06
N TRP A 30 6.09 -2.32 4.97
CA TRP A 30 5.82 -0.91 4.65
C TRP A 30 6.92 -0.26 3.78
N SER A 31 8.16 -0.77 3.84
CA SER A 31 9.24 -0.30 2.96
C SER A 31 8.94 -0.69 1.52
N SER A 32 8.65 -1.98 1.29
CA SER A 32 8.28 -2.48 -0.03
C SER A 32 7.00 -1.81 -0.57
N VAL A 33 6.00 -1.54 0.28
CA VAL A 33 4.79 -0.80 -0.12
C VAL A 33 5.13 0.59 -0.67
N THR A 34 6.08 1.29 -0.06
CA THR A 34 6.48 2.64 -0.49
C THR A 34 7.19 2.61 -1.84
N ASP A 35 8.14 1.67 -2.02
CA ASP A 35 8.89 1.53 -3.28
C ASP A 35 7.98 1.10 -4.45
N LEU A 36 7.00 0.23 -4.16
CA LEU A 36 6.01 -0.22 -5.13
C LEU A 36 5.03 0.92 -5.51
N ASP A 37 4.66 1.82 -4.59
CA ASP A 37 3.86 3.00 -4.90
C ASP A 37 4.58 3.94 -5.89
N GLU A 38 5.87 4.16 -5.70
CA GLU A 38 6.64 5.04 -6.57
C GLU A 38 6.74 4.46 -8.00
N ARG A 39 7.04 3.17 -8.12
CA ARG A 39 7.05 2.47 -9.41
C ARG A 39 5.70 2.50 -10.10
N CYS A 40 4.63 2.34 -9.34
CA CYS A 40 3.27 2.43 -9.84
C CYS A 40 3.02 3.76 -10.54
N ARG A 41 3.31 4.88 -9.86
CA ARG A 41 3.14 6.23 -10.41
C ARG A 41 3.96 6.43 -11.69
N HIS A 42 5.16 5.87 -11.76
CA HIS A 42 6.01 5.96 -12.95
C HIS A 42 5.44 5.19 -14.14
N ILE A 43 4.98 3.96 -13.93
CA ILE A 43 4.36 3.12 -14.98
C ILE A 43 3.07 3.77 -15.49
N VAL A 44 2.22 4.24 -14.57
CA VAL A 44 0.99 4.96 -14.92
C VAL A 44 1.29 6.24 -15.70
N GLY A 45 2.23 7.06 -15.23
CA GLY A 45 2.61 8.30 -15.91
C GLY A 45 3.12 8.05 -17.33
N THR A 46 3.95 7.02 -17.52
CA THR A 46 4.46 6.60 -18.82
C THR A 46 3.34 6.12 -19.75
N ALA A 47 2.42 5.32 -19.21
CA ALA A 47 1.32 4.78 -19.98
C ALA A 47 0.27 5.85 -20.37
N MET A 48 0.04 6.86 -19.52
CA MET A 48 -0.82 8.00 -19.85
C MET A 48 -0.23 8.88 -20.97
N GLN A 49 1.10 9.06 -21.02
CA GLN A 49 1.76 9.82 -22.10
C GLN A 49 1.67 9.15 -23.47
N GLN A 50 1.53 7.82 -23.51
CA GLN A 50 1.45 7.04 -24.76
C GLN A 50 0.02 6.95 -25.32
N GLY A 51 -0.96 7.56 -24.65
CA GLY A 51 -2.39 7.40 -24.94
C GLY A 51 -2.92 6.12 -24.34
N ALA A 52 -3.88 6.23 -23.41
CA ALA A 52 -4.38 5.11 -22.64
C ALA A 52 -5.36 4.23 -23.45
N PRO A 53 -5.02 2.98 -23.80
CA PRO A 53 -6.01 2.04 -24.32
C PRO A 53 -7.05 1.71 -23.24
N ALA A 54 -8.26 1.31 -23.63
CA ALA A 54 -9.36 1.00 -22.69
C ALA A 54 -8.95 -0.03 -21.61
N ASP A 55 -8.11 -0.99 -21.96
CA ASP A 55 -7.61 -2.04 -21.05
C ASP A 55 -6.71 -1.45 -19.94
N LEU A 56 -5.97 -0.38 -20.24
CA LEU A 56 -5.17 0.33 -19.24
C LEU A 56 -6.07 1.05 -18.23
N LEU A 57 -7.18 1.65 -18.68
CA LEU A 57 -8.13 2.31 -17.79
C LEU A 57 -8.79 1.31 -16.82
N VAL A 58 -9.07 0.08 -17.28
CA VAL A 58 -9.57 -1.00 -16.42
C VAL A 58 -8.52 -1.42 -15.38
N ALA A 59 -7.27 -1.58 -15.79
CA ALA A 59 -6.17 -1.90 -14.87
C ALA A 59 -5.95 -0.80 -13.82
N LEU A 60 -6.01 0.47 -14.23
CA LEU A 60 -5.93 1.63 -13.31
C LEU A 60 -7.10 1.65 -12.32
N GLY A 61 -8.31 1.27 -12.72
CA GLY A 61 -9.45 1.15 -11.82
C GLY A 61 -9.25 0.09 -10.73
N LYS A 62 -8.71 -1.08 -11.09
CA LYS A 62 -8.37 -2.15 -10.13
C LYS A 62 -7.27 -1.72 -9.15
N LEU A 63 -6.29 -0.98 -9.65
CA LEU A 63 -5.22 -0.42 -8.85
C LEU A 63 -5.74 0.60 -7.83
N LEU A 64 -6.67 1.49 -8.21
CA LEU A 64 -7.30 2.46 -7.31
C LEU A 64 -8.00 1.77 -6.12
N SER A 65 -8.72 0.68 -6.39
CA SER A 65 -9.37 -0.13 -5.35
C SER A 65 -8.36 -0.77 -4.39
N THR A 66 -7.17 -1.14 -4.89
CA THR A 66 -6.08 -1.68 -4.07
C THR A 66 -5.49 -0.59 -3.16
N TYR A 67 -5.32 0.64 -3.65
CA TYR A 67 -4.90 1.77 -2.81
C TYR A 67 -5.88 2.11 -1.69
N GLN A 68 -7.20 2.00 -1.93
CA GLN A 68 -8.19 2.17 -0.87
C GLN A 68 -7.97 1.15 0.27
N HIS A 69 -7.65 -0.11 -0.08
CA HIS A 69 -7.31 -1.14 0.91
C HIS A 69 -6.02 -0.81 1.67
N VAL A 70 -4.99 -0.31 1.00
CA VAL A 70 -3.73 0.13 1.64
C VAL A 70 -4.02 1.20 2.70
N ILE A 71 -4.80 2.22 2.35
CA ILE A 71 -5.12 3.33 3.25
C ILE A 71 -5.86 2.82 4.49
N ASN A 72 -6.83 1.93 4.30
CA ASN A 72 -7.60 1.35 5.40
C ASN A 72 -6.70 0.48 6.31
N ALA A 73 -5.80 -0.32 5.73
CA ALA A 73 -4.85 -1.12 6.48
C ALA A 73 -3.88 -0.25 7.30
N CYS A 74 -3.33 0.80 6.70
CA CYS A 74 -2.49 1.78 7.41
C CYS A 74 -3.25 2.48 8.55
N ALA A 75 -4.52 2.83 8.36
CA ALA A 75 -5.33 3.46 9.39
C ALA A 75 -5.56 2.52 10.58
N ALA A 76 -5.92 1.26 10.31
CA ALA A 76 -6.09 0.23 11.34
C ALA A 76 -4.78 -0.04 12.11
N GLN A 77 -3.65 -0.09 11.41
CA GLN A 77 -2.35 -0.29 12.04
C GLN A 77 -1.99 0.87 12.98
N LYS A 78 -2.25 2.13 12.57
CA LYS A 78 -2.03 3.31 13.43
C LYS A 78 -2.88 3.29 14.70
N GLU A 79 -4.14 2.87 14.59
CA GLU A 79 -5.05 2.77 15.73
C GLU A 79 -4.58 1.69 16.72
N SER A 80 -4.15 0.53 16.20
CA SER A 80 -3.57 -0.55 17.00
C SER A 80 -2.32 -0.10 17.77
N LEU A 81 -1.37 0.55 17.09
CA LEU A 81 -0.16 1.11 17.71
C LEU A 81 -0.50 2.16 18.79
N GLY A 82 -1.49 3.02 18.53
CA GLY A 82 -1.97 4.00 19.51
C GLY A 82 -2.55 3.33 20.77
N ALA A 83 -3.32 2.26 20.60
CA ALA A 83 -3.86 1.48 21.71
C ALA A 83 -2.76 0.79 22.52
N GLU A 84 -1.74 0.26 21.86
CA GLU A 84 -0.59 -0.39 22.52
C GLU A 84 0.26 0.61 23.32
N LEU A 85 0.54 1.79 22.75
CA LEU A 85 1.22 2.87 23.46
C LEU A 85 0.45 3.32 24.71
N HIS A 86 -0.87 3.50 24.60
CA HIS A 86 -1.71 3.83 25.74
C HIS A 86 -1.75 2.73 26.81
N ARG A 87 -1.67 1.45 26.39
CA ARG A 87 -1.61 0.32 27.32
C ARG A 87 -0.28 0.29 28.06
N LEU A 88 0.85 0.48 27.36
CA LEU A 88 2.18 0.55 27.96
C LEU A 88 2.31 1.72 28.94
N GLN A 89 1.82 2.90 28.56
CA GLN A 89 1.82 4.08 29.43
C GLN A 89 1.03 3.84 30.73
N ARG A 90 -0.15 3.21 30.65
CA ARG A 90 -0.95 2.85 31.84
C ARG A 90 -0.25 1.81 32.71
N HIS A 91 0.45 0.85 32.11
CA HIS A 91 1.21 -0.14 32.86
C HIS A 91 2.38 0.49 33.63
N GLN A 92 3.10 1.44 33.02
CA GLN A 92 4.15 2.19 33.70
C GLN A 92 3.60 3.05 34.85
N GLN A 93 2.46 3.70 34.67
CA GLN A 93 1.79 4.47 35.73
C GLN A 93 1.33 3.56 36.89
N GLY A 94 0.78 2.38 36.60
CA GLY A 94 0.38 1.41 37.62
C GLY A 94 1.56 0.87 38.44
N VAL A 95 2.70 0.63 37.79
CA VAL A 95 3.95 0.21 38.47
C VAL A 95 4.51 1.35 39.33
N ALA A 96 4.50 2.59 38.85
CA ALA A 96 4.97 3.74 39.60
C ALA A 96 4.13 4.01 40.86
N ILE A 97 2.79 3.87 40.77
CA ILE A 97 1.89 4.03 41.91
C ILE A 97 2.15 2.93 42.96
N TYR A 98 2.36 1.68 42.54
CA TYR A 98 2.68 0.59 43.47
C TYR A 98 4.02 0.80 44.19
N GLN A 99 5.03 1.34 43.51
CA GLN A 99 6.32 1.67 44.12
C GLN A 99 6.25 2.85 45.10
N GLN A 100 5.29 3.77 44.93
CA GLN A 100 5.08 4.89 45.84
C GLN A 100 4.22 4.53 47.07
N MET A 101 3.54 3.37 47.06
CA MET A 101 2.75 2.87 48.19
C MET A 101 3.50 1.85 49.07
N GLN A 102 4.79 1.61 48.83
CA GLN A 102 5.71 0.88 49.71
C GLN A 102 6.58 1.85 50.51
#